data_AF-A0A6G8FYW3-F1
#
_entry.id   AF-A0A6G8FYW3-F1
#
_cell.length_a   1.000
_cell.length_b   1.000
_cell.length_c   1.000
_cell.angle_alpha   90.00
_cell.angle_beta   90.00
_cell.angle_gamma   90.00
#
_symmetry.space_group_name_H-M   'P 1'
#
loop_
_entity.id
_entity.type
_entity.pdbx_description
1 polymer ?
#
loop_
_entity_poly.entity_id
_entity_poly.type
_entity_poly.pdbx_seq_one_letter_code
_entity_poly.pdbx_strand_id
1 'polypeptide(L)'
;MAGLRHYIRDLEHRNVPLRLFARAMGINLVDRYQRFARHRLPERLRYKGGHELPDLRGPLTKTPVEALDLQPGELVEVKSLPEILATLNESQRNRNLWFDREMVRYCGRRMRVLRRVERLLDEKTGEMIVPKTPSIILDGAVCVGDYHKLCPRQDYAFFREVWLRRVDTQHAERV
;
A
#
# COMPACT_ATOMS: atom_id res chain seq x y z
N MET A 1 14.26 25.31 2.91
CA MET A 1 13.29 25.13 4.02
C MET A 1 11.82 25.26 3.59
N ALA A 2 11.44 24.99 2.33
CA ALA A 2 10.04 25.14 1.88
C ALA A 2 9.10 24.00 2.34
N GLY A 3 9.62 22.80 2.55
CA GLY A 3 8.81 21.61 2.88
C GLY A 3 8.36 21.51 4.34
N LEU A 4 8.90 22.31 5.27
CA LEU A 4 8.52 22.24 6.69
C LEU A 4 7.27 23.06 7.02
N ARG A 5 6.97 24.10 6.23
CA ARG A 5 5.84 25.02 6.46
C ARG A 5 4.49 24.33 6.46
N HIS A 6 4.33 23.30 5.61
CA HIS A 6 3.13 22.47 5.56
C HIS A 6 2.88 21.79 6.91
N TYR A 7 3.89 21.14 7.50
CA TYR A 7 3.73 20.43 8.77
C TYR A 7 3.45 21.34 9.95
N ILE A 8 4.09 22.52 9.99
CA ILE A 8 3.84 23.51 11.04
C ILE A 8 2.38 23.97 10.99
N ARG A 9 1.90 24.28 9.78
CA ARG A 9 0.50 24.66 9.54
C ARG A 9 -0.48 23.55 9.96
N ASP A 10 -0.18 22.29 9.65
CA ASP A 10 -1.04 21.16 10.03
C ASP A 10 -1.13 20.96 11.55
N LEU A 11 -0.05 21.24 12.28
CA LEU A 11 -0.03 21.18 13.73
C LEU A 11 -0.75 22.38 14.35
N GLU A 12 -0.53 23.59 13.83
CA GLU A 12 -1.18 24.83 14.28
C GLU A 12 -2.71 24.76 14.15
N HIS A 13 -3.21 24.27 13.01
CA HIS A 13 -4.65 24.11 12.78
C HIS A 13 -5.24 22.81 13.33
N ARG A 14 -4.41 21.96 13.98
CA ARG A 14 -4.81 20.63 14.49
C ARG A 14 -5.43 19.72 13.43
N ASN A 15 -5.07 19.93 12.16
CA ASN A 15 -5.46 19.04 11.06
C ASN A 15 -4.88 17.63 11.24
N VAL A 16 -3.72 17.53 11.91
CA VAL A 16 -3.09 16.27 12.27
C VAL A 16 -2.91 16.20 13.78
N PRO A 17 -3.41 15.15 14.46
CA PRO A 17 -3.19 14.98 15.89
C PRO A 17 -1.69 14.73 16.17
N LEU A 18 -1.17 15.33 17.24
CA LEU A 18 0.27 15.27 17.60
C LEU A 18 0.85 13.86 17.61
N ARG A 19 0.10 12.88 18.11
CA ARG A 19 0.50 11.46 18.12
C ARG A 19 0.78 10.90 16.72
N LEU A 20 -0.06 11.29 15.75
CA LEU A 20 0.05 10.83 14.36
C LEU A 20 1.25 11.50 13.69
N PHE A 21 1.42 12.80 13.94
CA PHE A 21 2.59 13.55 13.49
C PHE A 21 3.90 12.95 14.01
N ALA A 22 3.99 12.74 15.33
CA ALA A 22 5.17 12.14 15.96
C ALA A 22 5.48 10.75 15.39
N ARG A 23 4.45 9.91 15.20
CA ARG A 23 4.61 8.59 14.58
C ARG A 23 5.13 8.68 13.14
N ALA A 24 4.51 9.52 12.31
CA ALA A 24 4.91 9.69 10.91
C ALA A 24 6.34 10.26 10.79
N MET A 25 6.71 11.22 11.63
CA MET A 25 8.09 11.75 11.67
C MET A 25 9.09 10.69 12.14
N GLY A 26 8.73 9.88 13.14
CA GLY A 26 9.55 8.75 13.60
C GLY A 26 9.80 7.73 12.49
N ILE A 27 8.76 7.34 11.75
CA ILE A 27 8.87 6.45 10.58
C ILE A 27 9.81 7.06 9.53
N ASN A 28 9.61 8.33 9.17
CA ASN A 28 10.46 9.02 8.19
C ASN A 28 11.92 9.11 8.63
N LEU A 29 12.18 9.30 9.92
CA LEU A 29 13.54 9.33 10.48
C LEU A 29 14.21 7.96 10.35
N VAL A 30 13.49 6.89 10.69
CA VAL A 30 13.97 5.50 10.54
C VAL A 30 14.24 5.18 9.08
N ASP A 31 13.31 5.47 8.17
CA ASP A 31 13.47 5.20 6.74
C ASP A 31 14.66 5.99 6.15
N ARG A 32 14.85 7.25 6.60
CA ARG A 32 16.01 8.07 6.22
C ARG A 32 17.31 7.48 6.75
N TYR A 33 17.34 7.04 8.01
CA TYR A 33 18.51 6.38 8.59
C TYR A 33 18.85 5.09 7.83
N GLN A 34 17.86 4.25 7.56
CA GLN A 34 18.05 2.99 6.84
C GLN A 34 18.57 3.21 5.43
N ARG A 35 18.02 4.18 4.70
CA ARG A 35 18.51 4.56 3.37
C ARG A 35 19.96 5.04 3.43
N PHE A 36 20.30 5.89 4.39
CA PHE A 36 21.67 6.33 4.62
C PHE A 36 22.60 5.14 4.95
N ALA A 37 22.19 4.29 5.89
CA ALA A 37 22.94 3.12 6.33
C ALA A 37 23.22 2.14 5.19
N ARG A 38 22.22 1.89 4.32
CA ARG A 38 22.37 1.01 3.15
C ARG A 38 23.45 1.51 2.19
N HIS A 39 23.58 2.82 2.02
CA HIS A 39 24.51 3.42 1.06
C HIS A 39 25.88 3.78 1.65
N ARG A 40 25.99 3.98 2.98
CA ARG A 40 27.20 4.54 3.61
C ARG A 40 27.79 3.70 4.75
N LEU A 41 27.05 2.75 5.31
CA LEU A 41 27.49 1.97 6.47
C LEU A 41 27.77 0.49 6.11
N PRO A 42 28.70 -0.18 6.83
CA PRO A 42 28.93 -1.61 6.70
C PRO A 42 27.73 -2.43 7.20
N GLU A 43 27.59 -3.67 6.73
CA GLU A 43 26.41 -4.53 6.98
C GLU A 43 26.03 -4.69 8.45
N ARG A 44 27.03 -4.80 9.34
CA ARG A 44 26.81 -4.90 10.80
C ARG A 44 26.00 -3.76 11.42
N LEU A 45 26.00 -2.57 10.81
CA LEU A 45 25.27 -1.39 11.29
C LEU A 45 23.91 -1.21 10.57
N ARG A 46 23.60 -2.06 9.59
CA ARG A 46 22.35 -2.01 8.83
C ARG A 46 21.28 -2.79 9.57
N TYR A 47 20.37 -2.06 10.21
CA TYR A 47 19.17 -2.69 10.76
C TYR A 47 18.32 -3.28 9.62
N LYS A 48 18.06 -4.59 9.67
CA LYS A 48 17.31 -5.34 8.63
C LYS A 48 17.80 -5.02 7.21
N GLY A 49 19.11 -4.95 6.99
CA GLY A 49 19.70 -4.65 5.67
C GLY A 49 19.51 -3.21 5.18
N GLY A 50 18.90 -2.33 5.97
CA GLY A 50 18.61 -0.93 5.58
C GLY A 50 17.39 -0.80 4.66
N HIS A 51 16.43 -1.71 4.78
CA HIS A 51 15.16 -1.70 4.04
C HIS A 51 14.03 -1.10 4.86
N GLU A 52 13.20 -0.27 4.20
CA GLU A 52 12.02 0.40 4.78
C GLU A 52 11.07 -0.60 5.47
N LEU A 53 10.40 -0.18 6.55
CA LEU A 53 9.65 -1.08 7.45
C LEU A 53 8.15 -0.77 7.53
N PRO A 54 7.22 -1.74 7.40
CA PRO A 54 7.47 -3.17 7.33
C PRO A 54 8.14 -3.56 6.01
N ASP A 55 8.98 -4.59 6.08
CA ASP A 55 9.58 -5.16 4.88
C ASP A 55 8.53 -5.99 4.14
N LEU A 56 8.16 -5.54 2.94
CA LEU A 56 7.09 -6.14 2.14
C LEU A 56 7.62 -6.89 0.91
N ARG A 57 8.91 -7.21 0.89
CA ARG A 57 9.50 -7.93 -0.24
C ARG A 57 9.02 -9.37 -0.23
N GLY A 58 8.62 -9.86 -1.40
CA GLY A 58 8.27 -11.25 -1.59
C GLY A 58 9.41 -12.05 -2.23
N PRO A 59 9.31 -13.38 -2.19
CA PRO A 59 10.39 -14.27 -2.62
C PRO A 59 10.37 -14.58 -4.13
N LEU A 60 9.37 -14.11 -4.88
CA LEU A 60 9.12 -14.62 -6.24
C LEU A 60 9.90 -13.84 -7.31
N THR A 61 10.48 -14.56 -8.27
CA THR A 61 10.97 -13.96 -9.53
C THR A 61 9.82 -13.71 -10.51
N LYS A 62 8.86 -14.64 -10.58
CA LYS A 62 7.65 -14.55 -11.42
C LYS A 62 6.42 -14.59 -10.55
N THR A 63 5.62 -13.52 -10.59
CA THR A 63 4.45 -13.40 -9.70
C THR A 63 3.20 -14.08 -10.29
N PRO A 64 2.37 -14.72 -9.46
CA PRO A 64 1.14 -15.37 -9.91
C PRO A 64 0.12 -14.35 -10.43
N VAL A 65 -0.83 -14.85 -11.22
CA VAL A 65 -2.05 -14.14 -11.61
C VAL A 65 -3.21 -15.02 -11.20
N GLU A 66 -4.20 -14.40 -10.58
CA GLU A 66 -5.47 -15.02 -10.26
C GLU A 66 -6.56 -14.16 -10.92
N ALA A 67 -7.54 -14.81 -11.53
CA ALA A 67 -8.66 -14.18 -12.21
C ALA A 67 -9.95 -14.69 -11.55
N LEU A 68 -10.41 -13.93 -10.55
CA LEU A 68 -11.68 -14.09 -9.86
C LEU A 68 -12.82 -13.41 -10.62
N ASP A 69 -12.48 -12.48 -11.53
CA ASP A 69 -13.42 -11.67 -12.29
C ASP A 69 -14.40 -10.90 -11.39
N LEU A 70 -13.83 -10.21 -10.41
CA LEU A 70 -14.58 -9.48 -9.39
C LEU A 70 -15.35 -8.31 -10.02
N GLN A 71 -16.64 -8.25 -9.72
CA GLN A 71 -17.54 -7.19 -10.13
C GLN A 71 -17.78 -6.17 -9.01
N PRO A 72 -18.05 -4.90 -9.35
CA PRO A 72 -18.50 -3.90 -8.38
C PRO A 72 -19.68 -4.39 -7.54
N GLY A 73 -19.63 -4.14 -6.23
CA GLY A 73 -20.63 -4.56 -5.25
C GLY A 73 -20.33 -5.88 -4.55
N GLU A 74 -19.45 -6.73 -5.10
CA GLU A 74 -19.08 -8.00 -4.47
C GLU A 74 -18.35 -7.80 -3.14
N LEU A 75 -18.61 -8.67 -2.17
CA LEU A 75 -17.89 -8.71 -0.90
C LEU A 75 -16.65 -9.60 -1.04
N VAL A 76 -15.51 -9.03 -0.67
CA VAL A 76 -14.22 -9.72 -0.70
C VAL A 76 -13.49 -9.57 0.62
N GLU A 77 -12.60 -10.49 0.90
CA GLU A 77 -11.63 -10.39 1.99
C GLU A 77 -10.25 -10.14 1.40
N VAL A 78 -9.55 -9.13 1.89
CA VAL A 78 -8.13 -8.94 1.57
C VAL A 78 -7.36 -10.04 2.26
N LYS A 79 -6.55 -10.81 1.52
CA LYS A 79 -5.73 -11.89 2.07
C LYS A 79 -4.83 -11.37 3.20
N SER A 80 -4.41 -12.27 4.08
CA SER A 80 -3.50 -11.92 5.17
C SER A 80 -2.17 -11.42 4.63
N LEU A 81 -1.41 -10.68 5.46
CA LEU A 81 -0.11 -10.17 5.05
C LEU A 81 0.84 -11.29 4.57
N PRO A 82 1.02 -12.42 5.28
CA PRO A 82 1.90 -13.50 4.80
C PRO A 82 1.47 -14.08 3.45
N GLU A 83 0.16 -14.25 3.23
CA GLU A 83 -0.37 -14.73 1.94
C GLU A 83 -0.07 -13.74 0.82
N ILE A 84 -0.23 -12.44 1.06
CA ILE A 84 0.10 -11.42 0.06
C ILE A 84 1.60 -11.40 -0.22
N LEU A 85 2.45 -11.41 0.81
CA LEU A 85 3.92 -11.42 0.66
C LEU A 85 4.39 -12.61 -0.20
N ALA A 86 3.76 -13.78 -0.05
CA ALA A 86 4.05 -14.95 -0.86
C ALA A 86 3.75 -14.75 -2.36
N THR A 87 2.96 -13.74 -2.73
CA THR A 87 2.63 -13.41 -4.14
C THR A 87 3.48 -12.28 -4.73
N LEU A 88 4.34 -11.65 -3.93
CA LEU A 88 5.16 -10.50 -4.35
C LEU A 88 6.55 -10.94 -4.81
N ASN A 89 7.19 -10.06 -5.59
CA ASN A 89 8.60 -10.17 -5.92
C ASN A 89 9.49 -9.39 -4.94
N GLU A 90 10.81 -9.47 -5.15
CA GLU A 90 11.83 -8.76 -4.35
C GLU A 90 11.69 -7.23 -4.39
N SER A 91 10.98 -6.70 -5.38
CA SER A 91 10.65 -5.28 -5.53
C SER A 91 9.27 -4.92 -4.96
N GLN A 92 8.69 -5.78 -4.13
CA GLN A 92 7.38 -5.59 -3.47
C GLN A 92 6.22 -5.44 -4.47
N ARG A 93 6.33 -6.05 -5.65
CA ARG A 93 5.35 -5.92 -6.74
C ARG A 93 4.73 -7.25 -7.12
N ASN A 94 3.48 -7.20 -7.57
CA ASN A 94 2.84 -8.25 -8.35
C ASN A 94 2.36 -7.67 -9.68
N ARG A 95 2.84 -8.22 -10.80
CA ARG A 95 2.49 -7.76 -12.16
C ARG A 95 2.59 -6.23 -12.29
N ASN A 96 3.77 -5.72 -11.93
CA ASN A 96 4.13 -4.31 -11.91
C ASN A 96 3.34 -3.40 -10.96
N LEU A 97 2.32 -3.91 -10.26
CA LEU A 97 1.62 -3.16 -9.23
C LEU A 97 2.35 -3.29 -7.90
N TRP A 98 2.66 -2.16 -7.29
CA TRP A 98 3.34 -2.09 -6.00
C TRP A 98 2.35 -2.32 -4.86
N PHE A 99 2.72 -3.17 -3.91
CA PHE A 99 1.97 -3.35 -2.67
C PHE A 99 2.53 -2.39 -1.61
N ASP A 100 1.80 -1.30 -1.37
CA ASP A 100 2.24 -0.21 -0.50
C ASP A 100 2.16 -0.60 0.99
N ARG A 101 3.00 0.00 1.84
CA ARG A 101 2.95 -0.16 3.32
C ARG A 101 1.62 0.26 3.91
N GLU A 102 0.94 1.23 3.32
CA GLU A 102 -0.42 1.62 3.70
C GLU A 102 -1.41 0.49 3.51
N MET A 103 -1.21 -0.38 2.50
CA MET A 103 -2.16 -1.46 2.19
C MET A 103 -2.18 -2.54 3.27
N VAL A 104 -1.14 -2.64 4.09
CA VAL A 104 -1.04 -3.61 5.19
C VAL A 104 -2.21 -3.48 6.18
N ARG A 105 -2.75 -2.27 6.38
CA ARG A 105 -3.89 -2.04 7.27
C ARG A 105 -5.19 -2.71 6.80
N TYR A 106 -5.24 -3.07 5.51
CA TYR A 106 -6.41 -3.68 4.89
C TYR A 106 -6.34 -5.21 4.91
N CYS A 107 -5.16 -5.80 5.15
CA CYS A 107 -5.01 -7.26 5.23
C CYS A 107 -5.97 -7.88 6.26
N GLY A 108 -6.65 -8.95 5.87
CA GLY A 108 -7.64 -9.66 6.68
C GLY A 108 -8.99 -8.94 6.82
N ARG A 109 -9.18 -7.76 6.22
CA ARG A 109 -10.46 -7.05 6.29
C ARG A 109 -11.38 -7.49 5.16
N ARG A 110 -12.67 -7.59 5.47
CA ARG A 110 -13.74 -7.70 4.48
C ARG A 110 -14.15 -6.33 3.98
N MET A 111 -14.19 -6.16 2.67
CA MET A 111 -14.44 -4.91 1.99
C MET A 111 -15.27 -5.16 0.72
N ARG A 112 -16.01 -4.16 0.26
CA ARG A 112 -16.76 -4.25 -1.00
C ARG A 112 -15.91 -3.77 -2.16
N VAL A 113 -16.07 -4.42 -3.30
CA VAL A 113 -15.48 -3.97 -4.56
C VAL A 113 -16.20 -2.71 -4.99
N LEU A 114 -15.47 -1.59 -5.06
CA LEU A 114 -16.01 -0.32 -5.55
C LEU A 114 -15.95 -0.26 -7.08
N ARG A 115 -14.81 -0.66 -7.66
CA ARG A 115 -14.60 -0.57 -9.11
C ARG A 115 -13.54 -1.57 -9.57
N ARG A 116 -13.77 -2.14 -10.76
CA ARG A 116 -12.77 -2.82 -11.57
C ARG A 116 -12.15 -1.82 -12.54
N VAL A 117 -10.83 -1.71 -12.54
CA VAL A 117 -10.07 -0.72 -13.30
C VAL A 117 -9.22 -1.42 -14.35
N GLU A 118 -9.60 -1.23 -15.61
CA GLU A 118 -8.96 -1.83 -16.78
C GLU A 118 -8.06 -0.84 -17.53
N ARG A 119 -8.26 0.46 -17.28
CA ARG A 119 -7.57 1.56 -17.93
C ARG A 119 -7.20 2.61 -16.88
N LEU A 120 -6.00 3.15 -16.97
CA LEU A 120 -5.44 4.12 -16.04
C LEU A 120 -4.85 5.27 -16.83
N LEU A 121 -4.92 6.49 -16.30
CA LEU A 121 -4.16 7.61 -16.85
C LEU A 121 -2.78 7.64 -16.20
N ASP A 122 -1.71 7.73 -16.99
CA ASP A 122 -0.39 8.04 -16.47
C ASP A 122 -0.36 9.51 -16.04
N GLU A 123 -0.18 9.77 -14.75
CA GLU A 123 -0.16 11.15 -14.23
C GLU A 123 1.00 11.99 -14.78
N LYS A 124 2.10 11.37 -15.20
CA LYS A 124 3.28 12.09 -15.71
C LYS A 124 3.12 12.47 -17.17
N THR A 125 2.59 11.57 -17.99
CA THR A 125 2.47 11.77 -19.45
C THR A 125 1.08 12.23 -19.89
N GLY A 126 0.05 11.98 -19.08
CA GLY A 126 -1.35 12.19 -19.44
C GLY A 126 -1.90 11.15 -20.42
N GLU A 127 -1.16 10.07 -20.68
CA GLU A 127 -1.56 9.03 -21.63
C GLU A 127 -2.38 7.93 -20.95
N MET A 128 -3.26 7.30 -21.73
CA MET A 128 -4.02 6.16 -21.25
C MET A 128 -3.19 4.87 -21.31
N ILE A 129 -3.01 4.23 -20.17
CA ILE A 129 -2.37 2.93 -20.02
C ILE A 129 -3.44 1.84 -19.87
N VAL A 130 -3.23 0.73 -20.57
CA VAL A 130 -4.03 -0.50 -20.43
C VAL A 130 -3.15 -1.59 -19.82
N PRO A 131 -3.23 -1.83 -18.49
CA PRO A 131 -2.46 -2.88 -17.85
C PRO A 131 -2.89 -4.27 -18.34
N LYS A 132 -1.94 -5.22 -18.41
CA LYS A 132 -2.22 -6.62 -18.79
C LYS A 132 -3.18 -7.35 -17.85
N THR A 133 -3.28 -6.86 -16.62
CA THR A 133 -4.12 -7.41 -15.56
C THR A 133 -4.88 -6.26 -14.92
N PRO A 134 -6.20 -6.39 -14.71
CA PRO A 134 -7.00 -5.34 -14.11
C PRO A 134 -6.60 -5.10 -12.65
N SER A 135 -6.95 -3.92 -12.15
CA SER A 135 -6.79 -3.56 -10.74
C SER A 135 -8.17 -3.36 -10.11
N ILE A 136 -8.28 -3.68 -8.83
CA ILE A 136 -9.53 -3.57 -8.08
C ILE A 136 -9.40 -2.43 -7.08
N ILE A 137 -10.37 -1.53 -7.05
CA ILE A 137 -10.53 -0.54 -5.99
C ILE A 137 -11.56 -1.09 -5.01
N LEU A 138 -11.20 -1.10 -3.73
CA LEU A 138 -12.10 -1.47 -2.64
C LEU A 138 -12.66 -0.22 -1.98
N ASP A 139 -13.91 -0.29 -1.54
CA ASP A 139 -14.59 0.82 -0.90
C ASP A 139 -13.89 1.24 0.41
N GLY A 140 -13.51 2.52 0.52
CA GLY A 140 -12.75 3.06 1.65
C GLY A 140 -11.28 2.64 1.73
N ALA A 141 -10.75 1.94 0.72
CA ALA A 141 -9.33 1.60 0.66
C ALA A 141 -8.52 2.74 0.01
N VAL A 142 -7.90 3.57 0.85
CA VAL A 142 -7.15 4.76 0.46
C VAL A 142 -5.82 4.85 1.18
N CYS A 143 -4.86 5.55 0.58
CA CYS A 143 -3.62 5.94 1.24
C CYS A 143 -3.90 7.04 2.26
N VAL A 144 -3.79 6.75 3.56
CA VAL A 144 -3.99 7.78 4.60
C VAL A 144 -2.74 8.65 4.85
N GLY A 145 -1.60 8.28 4.26
CA GLY A 145 -0.38 9.06 4.31
C GLY A 145 0.55 8.82 5.51
N ASP A 146 0.33 7.80 6.34
CA ASP A 146 1.17 7.48 7.51
C ASP A 146 2.63 7.21 7.12
N TYR A 147 2.83 6.48 6.02
CA TYR A 147 4.11 6.14 5.41
C TYR A 147 4.53 7.13 4.31
N HIS A 148 3.63 8.05 3.94
CA HIS A 148 3.83 9.04 2.87
C HIS A 148 3.79 10.46 3.38
N LYS A 149 4.47 10.71 4.50
CA LYS A 149 4.72 12.09 4.98
C LYS A 149 3.44 12.89 5.24
N LEU A 150 2.37 12.22 5.71
CA LEU A 150 1.06 12.81 5.97
C LEU A 150 0.46 13.45 4.70
N CYS A 151 0.69 12.84 3.53
CA CYS A 151 0.09 13.28 2.27
C CYS A 151 -1.45 13.29 2.38
N PRO A 152 -2.12 14.43 2.13
CA PRO A 152 -3.57 14.56 2.31
C PRO A 152 -4.39 14.07 1.10
N ARG A 153 -3.74 13.53 0.05
CA ARG A 153 -4.41 13.20 -1.23
C ARG A 153 -5.47 12.11 -1.13
N GLN A 154 -5.28 11.16 -0.22
CA GLN A 154 -6.17 10.01 -0.06
C GLN A 154 -6.39 9.21 -1.36
N ASP A 155 -5.31 8.99 -2.09
CA ASP A 155 -5.34 8.24 -3.35
C ASP A 155 -5.87 6.81 -3.13
N TYR A 156 -6.67 6.31 -4.08
CA TYR A 156 -7.22 4.95 -4.01
C TYR A 156 -6.10 3.91 -4.04
N ALA A 157 -6.22 2.91 -3.16
CA ALA A 157 -5.35 1.74 -3.21
C ALA A 157 -5.84 0.77 -4.29
N PHE A 158 -4.94 0.41 -5.20
CA PHE A 158 -5.19 -0.60 -6.23
C PHE A 158 -4.80 -1.99 -5.72
N PHE A 159 -5.72 -2.94 -5.84
CA PHE A 159 -5.50 -4.34 -5.47
C PHE A 159 -5.41 -5.23 -6.72
N ARG A 160 -4.57 -6.25 -6.67
CA ARG A 160 -4.66 -7.40 -7.59
C ARG A 160 -5.67 -8.39 -7.04
N GLU A 161 -6.40 -9.07 -7.91
CA GLU A 161 -7.34 -10.13 -7.50
C GLU A 161 -6.64 -11.26 -6.74
N VAL A 162 -5.37 -11.54 -7.04
CA VAL A 162 -4.56 -12.52 -6.28
C VAL A 162 -4.34 -12.15 -4.82
N TRP A 163 -4.62 -10.91 -4.42
CA TRP A 163 -4.58 -10.44 -3.03
C TRP A 163 -5.95 -10.49 -2.36
N LEU A 164 -6.99 -10.90 -3.07
CA LEU A 164 -8.37 -10.90 -2.62
C LEU A 164 -8.92 -12.32 -2.60
N ARG A 165 -9.91 -12.55 -1.76
CA ARG A 165 -10.68 -13.78 -1.71
C ARG A 165 -12.15 -13.40 -1.78
N ARG A 166 -12.90 -13.98 -2.72
CA ARG A 166 -14.36 -13.84 -2.77
C ARG A 166 -14.95 -14.45 -1.49
N VAL A 167 -15.83 -13.73 -0.82
CA VAL A 167 -16.53 -14.22 0.37
C VAL A 167 -17.97 -14.48 -0.03
N ASP A 168 -18.43 -15.72 0.11
CA ASP A 168 -19.84 -16.03 -0.10
C ASP A 168 -20.70 -15.30 0.94
N THR A 169 -21.78 -14.66 0.48
CA THR A 169 -22.68 -13.83 1.30
C THR A 169 -23.23 -14.58 2.53
N GLN A 170 -23.28 -15.92 2.49
CA GLN A 170 -23.72 -16.76 3.62
C GLN A 170 -22.78 -16.72 4.84
N HIS A 171 -21.51 -16.31 4.67
CA HIS A 171 -20.54 -16.17 5.76
C HIS A 171 -20.51 -14.76 6.38
N ALA A 172 -21.34 -13.84 5.89
CA ALA A 172 -21.38 -12.45 6.36
C ALA A 172 -22.25 -12.24 7.60
N GLU A 173 -23.18 -13.16 7.91
CA GLU A 173 -24.13 -13.03 9.03
C GLU A 173 -23.69 -13.74 10.32
N ARG A 174 -22.52 -14.39 10.33
CA ARG A 174 -22.05 -15.22 11.46
C ARG A 174 -20.91 -14.63 12.29
N VAL A 175 -20.67 -13.31 12.23
CA VAL A 175 -19.69 -12.63 13.10
C VAL A 175 -20.31 -11.41 13.74
#